data_AF-A0A356UGY1-F1
#
_entry.id   AF-A0A356UGY1-F1
#
_cell.length_a   1.000
_cell.length_b   1.000
_cell.length_c   1.000
_cell.angle_alpha   90.00
_cell.angle_beta   90.00
_cell.angle_gamma   90.00
#
_symmetry.space_group_name_H-M   'P 1'
#
loop_
_entity.id
_entity.type
_entity.pdbx_description
1 polymer ?
#
loop_
_entity_poly.entity_id
_entity_poly.type
_entity_poly.pdbx_seq_one_letter_code
_entity_poly.pdbx_strand_id
1 'polypeptide(L)'
;RVGRTLLNYYLMTNNHPPLIFYDDNKRMYYECLQKYDETEDLNSLYEFLRYETEKTWEKTLALAVGIKQDRKALSDFTPNM
;
A
#
# COMPACT_ATOMS: atom_id res chain seq x y z
N ARG A 1 6.05 -9.65 6.28
CA ARG A 1 5.81 -8.43 7.09
C ARG A 1 7.03 -7.52 7.09
N VAL A 2 8.23 -8.03 7.43
CA VAL A 2 9.50 -7.27 7.49
C VAL A 2 9.81 -6.46 6.23
N GLY A 3 9.68 -7.05 5.03
CA GLY A 3 10.01 -6.33 3.78
C GLY A 3 9.25 -5.01 3.59
N ARG A 4 7.95 -4.99 3.91
CA ARG A 4 7.12 -3.77 3.82
C ARG A 4 7.56 -2.71 4.84
N THR A 5 7.92 -3.14 6.05
CA THR A 5 8.44 -2.25 7.09
C THR A 5 9.77 -1.64 6.67
N LEU A 6 10.69 -2.43 6.13
CA LEU A 6 11.99 -1.93 5.63
C LEU A 6 11.80 -0.96 4.46
N LEU A 7 10.90 -1.26 3.52
CA LEU A 7 10.58 -0.35 2.42
C LEU A 7 10.09 1.00 2.93
N ASN A 8 9.11 1.02 3.83
CA ASN A 8 8.60 2.28 4.38
C ASN A 8 9.65 3.02 5.21
N TYR A 9 10.49 2.31 5.97
CA TYR A 9 11.62 2.91 6.66
C TYR A 9 12.59 3.59 5.68
N TYR A 10 12.94 2.90 4.59
CA TYR A 10 13.79 3.45 3.54
C TYR A 10 13.18 4.71 2.90
N LEU A 11 11.89 4.68 2.58
CA LEU A 11 11.20 5.85 2.02
C LEU A 11 11.25 7.04 2.99
N MET A 12 10.85 6.82 4.25
CA MET A 12 10.80 7.90 5.25
C MET A 12 12.16 8.50 5.58
N THR A 13 13.23 7.69 5.60
CA THR A 13 14.60 8.17 5.82
C THR A 13 15.14 9.00 4.65
N ASN A 14 14.54 8.88 3.47
CA ASN A 14 14.87 9.66 2.27
C ASN A 14 13.83 10.76 1.99
N ASN A 15 13.04 11.19 2.99
CA ASN A 15 11.99 12.20 2.83
C ASN A 15 10.93 11.85 1.79
N HIS A 16 10.80 10.57 1.45
CA HIS A 16 9.71 10.04 0.66
C HIS A 16 8.60 9.55 1.58
N PRO A 17 7.36 9.54 1.08
CA PRO A 17 6.27 9.00 1.84
C PRO A 17 6.34 7.50 2.12
N PRO A 18 5.72 7.06 3.23
CA PRO A 18 5.32 5.68 3.35
C PRO A 18 4.15 5.36 2.42
N LEU A 19 4.04 4.09 2.01
CA LEU A 19 2.87 3.57 1.31
C LEU A 19 2.13 2.52 2.15
N ILE A 20 0.82 2.46 1.98
CA ILE A 20 -0.05 1.46 2.59
C ILE A 20 -0.27 0.35 1.57
N PHE A 21 -0.03 -0.89 1.97
CA PHE A 21 -0.43 -2.07 1.19
C PHE A 21 -1.88 -2.40 1.51
N TYR A 22 -2.81 -2.03 0.62
CA TYR A 22 -4.23 -2.28 0.82
C TYR A 22 -4.56 -3.76 0.66
N ASP A 23 -5.44 -4.29 1.52
CA ASP A 23 -5.84 -5.70 1.48
C ASP A 23 -6.50 -6.09 0.15
N ASP A 24 -7.28 -5.18 -0.45
CA ASP A 24 -7.90 -5.38 -1.77
C ASP A 24 -6.86 -5.67 -2.87
N ASN A 25 -5.64 -5.16 -2.70
CA ASN A 25 -4.56 -5.25 -3.67
C ASN A 25 -3.51 -6.30 -3.29
N LYS A 26 -3.75 -7.06 -2.21
CA LYS A 26 -2.84 -8.08 -1.70
C LYS A 26 -2.52 -9.17 -2.72
N ARG A 27 -3.48 -9.57 -3.54
CA ARG A 27 -3.27 -10.55 -4.61
C ARG A 27 -2.26 -10.05 -5.64
N MET A 28 -2.47 -8.85 -6.17
CA MET A 28 -1.58 -8.22 -7.15
C MET A 28 -0.16 -8.07 -6.61
N TYR A 29 -0.01 -7.72 -5.33
CA TYR A 29 1.31 -7.66 -4.69
C TYR A 29 2.07 -8.99 -4.78
N TYR A 30 1.40 -10.12 -4.48
CA TYR A 30 2.05 -11.43 -4.55
C TYR A 30 2.33 -11.88 -5.99
N GLU A 31 1.45 -11.56 -6.93
CA GLU A 31 1.68 -11.83 -8.36
C GLU A 31 2.90 -11.05 -8.88
N CYS A 32 3.09 -9.80 -8.45
CA CYS A 32 4.27 -9.01 -8.82
C CYS A 32 5.57 -9.58 -8.23
N LEU A 33 5.54 -10.07 -6.98
CA LEU A 33 6.70 -10.74 -6.38
C LEU A 33 7.03 -12.04 -7.09
N GLN A 34 6.02 -12.87 -7.38
CA GLN A 34 6.22 -14.13 -8.07
C GLN A 34 6.83 -13.91 -9.46
N LYS A 35 6.37 -12.90 -10.21
CA LYS A 35 6.94 -12.57 -11.50
C LYS A 35 8.42 -12.19 -11.38
N TYR A 36 8.79 -11.41 -10.37
CA TYR A 36 10.19 -11.10 -10.10
C TYR A 36 11.00 -12.37 -9.79
N ASP A 37 10.46 -13.28 -8.98
CA ASP A 37 11.14 -14.55 -8.66
C ASP A 37 11.35 -15.43 -9.91
N GLU A 38 10.44 -15.37 -10.89
CA GLU A 38 10.50 -16.18 -12.12
C GLU A 38 11.36 -15.56 -13.22
N THR A 39 11.36 -14.24 -13.35
CA THR A 39 11.95 -13.55 -14.51
C THR A 39 13.04 -12.55 -14.16
N GLU A 40 13.32 -12.33 -12.87
CA GLU A 40 14.22 -11.28 -12.34
C GLU A 40 13.86 -9.86 -12.81
N ASP A 41 12.63 -9.64 -13.30
CA ASP A 41 12.15 -8.36 -13.80
C ASP A 41 11.38 -7.60 -12.72
N LEU A 42 11.89 -6.43 -12.32
CA LEU A 42 11.32 -5.60 -11.28
C LEU A 42 10.18 -4.70 -11.74
N ASN A 43 9.96 -4.56 -13.05
CA ASN A 43 9.03 -3.56 -13.59
C ASN A 43 7.61 -3.68 -13.01
N SER A 44 7.08 -4.89 -12.88
CA SER A 44 5.73 -5.10 -12.33
C SER A 44 5.63 -4.71 -10.86
N LEU A 45 6.67 -5.02 -10.06
CA LEU A 45 6.71 -4.61 -8.65
C LEU A 45 6.84 -3.09 -8.52
N TYR A 46 7.67 -2.46 -9.35
CA TYR A 46 7.81 -1.01 -9.39
C TYR A 46 6.48 -0.32 -9.68
N GLU A 47 5.77 -0.75 -10.73
CA GLU A 47 4.46 -0.21 -11.11
C GLU A 47 3.42 -0.38 -10.00
N PHE A 48 3.41 -1.54 -9.34
CA PHE A 48 2.54 -1.79 -8.18
C PHE A 48 2.83 -0.82 -7.03
N LEU A 49 4.11 -0.63 -6.67
CA LEU A 49 4.50 0.27 -5.59
C LEU A 49 4.16 1.73 -5.91
N ARG A 50 4.31 2.15 -7.17
CA ARG A 50 3.90 3.48 -7.63
C ARG A 50 2.39 3.68 -7.42
N TYR A 51 1.58 2.73 -7.88
CA TYR A 51 0.13 2.77 -7.74
C TYR A 51 -0.33 2.84 -6.26
N GLU A 52 0.22 1.99 -5.39
CA GLU A 52 -0.11 2.02 -3.96
C GLU A 52 0.33 3.32 -3.28
N THR A 53 1.44 3.91 -3.74
CA THR A 53 1.94 5.21 -3.25
C THR A 53 0.98 6.34 -3.63
N GLU A 54 0.60 6.43 -4.91
CA GLU A 54 -0.37 7.41 -5.41
C GLU A 54 -1.68 7.32 -4.63
N LYS A 55 -2.23 6.11 -4.47
CA LYS A 55 -3.44 5.86 -3.69
C LYS A 55 -3.30 6.27 -2.22
N THR A 56 -2.14 6.05 -1.60
CA THR A 56 -1.88 6.48 -0.22
C THR A 56 -1.82 8.01 -0.12
N TRP A 57 -1.24 8.65 -1.13
CA TRP A 57 -1.03 10.10 -1.18
C TRP A 57 -2.30 10.87 -1.40
N GLU A 58 -3.10 10.42 -2.36
CA GLU A 58 -4.41 10.99 -2.62
C GLU A 58 -5.25 11.03 -1.34
N LYS A 59 -5.25 9.93 -0.56
CA LYS A 59 -5.97 9.88 0.71
C LYS A 59 -5.37 10.79 1.78
N THR A 60 -4.05 10.86 1.86
CA THR A 60 -3.35 11.71 2.83
C THR A 60 -3.60 13.19 2.55
N LEU A 61 -3.56 13.60 1.28
CA LEU A 61 -3.86 14.96 0.84
C LEU A 61 -5.34 15.31 1.08
N ALA A 62 -6.26 14.41 0.75
CA ALA A 62 -7.68 14.60 1.03
C ALA A 62 -7.94 14.87 2.53
N LEU A 63 -7.30 14.08 3.41
CA LEU A 63 -7.35 14.29 4.86
C LEU A 63 -6.74 15.63 5.28
N ALA A 64 -5.61 16.02 4.72
CA ALA A 64 -4.95 17.30 5.00
C ALA A 64 -5.81 18.51 4.60
N VAL A 65 -6.63 18.37 3.54
CA VAL A 65 -7.59 19.39 3.07
C VAL A 65 -8.92 19.34 3.85
N GLY A 66 -9.06 18.44 4.83
CA GLY A 66 -10.23 18.33 5.69
C GLY A 66 -11.36 17.46 5.13
N ILE A 67 -11.13 16.76 4.03
CA ILE A 67 -12.07 15.78 3.47
C ILE A 67 -12.03 14.53 4.35
N LYS A 68 -13.10 14.29 5.12
CA LYS A 68 -13.23 13.09 5.95
C LYS A 68 -13.50 11.88 5.05
N GLN A 69 -12.67 10.85 5.19
CA GLN A 69 -12.90 9.56 4.57
C GLN A 69 -13.74 8.67 5.48
N ASP A 70 -14.66 7.92 4.88
CA ASP A 70 -15.40 6.88 5.57
C ASP A 70 -14.42 5.84 6.10
N ARG A 71 -14.38 5.66 7.42
CA ARG A 71 -13.52 4.67 8.06
C ARG A 71 -14.38 3.46 8.34
N LYS A 72 -13.91 2.29 7.90
CA LYS A 72 -14.55 1.03 8.30
C LYS A 72 -14.62 0.98 9.83
N ALA A 73 -15.83 0.89 10.35
CA ALA A 73 -16.08 0.73 11.77
C ALA A 73 -15.71 -0.71 12.18
N LEU A 74 -15.44 -0.92 13.47
CA LEU A 74 -15.17 -2.27 13.98
C LEU A 74 -16.32 -3.24 13.65
N SER A 75 -17.55 -2.72 13.63
CA SER A 75 -18.77 -3.43 13.24
C SER A 75 -18.72 -4.03 11.84
N ASP A 76 -17.98 -3.41 10.92
CA ASP A 76 -17.89 -3.88 9.53
C ASP A 76 -17.09 -5.18 9.41
N PHE A 77 -16.36 -5.56 10.47
CA PHE A 77 -15.54 -6.76 10.54
C PHE A 77 -16.09 -7.82 11.49
N THR A 78 -17.13 -7.49 12.25
CA THR A 78 -17.84 -8.43 13.12
C THR A 78 -19.23 -8.70 12.53
N PRO A 79 -19.39 -9.77 11.71
CA PRO A 79 -20.73 -10.22 11.35
C PRO A 79 -21.40 -10.64 12.66
N ASN A 80 -22.52 -9.97 13.02
CA ASN A 80 -23.36 -10.18 14.20
C ASN A 80 -22.90 -11.30 15.16
N MET A 81 -22.31 -10.90 16.30
CA MET A 81 -22.44 -11.70 17.52
C MET A 81 -23.88 -11.68 18.00
#